data_AF-A0A1M7UVN9-F1
#
_entry.id   AF-A0A1M7UVN9-F1
#
_cell.length_a   1.000
_cell.length_b   1.000
_cell.length_c   1.000
_cell.angle_alpha   90.00
_cell.angle_beta   90.00
_cell.angle_gamma   90.00
#
_symmetry.space_group_name_H-M   'P 1'
#
loop_
_entity.id
_entity.type
_entity.pdbx_description
1 polymer ?
#
loop_
_entity_poly.entity_id
_entity_poly.type
_entity_poly.pdbx_seq_one_letter_code
_entity_poly.pdbx_strand_id
1 'polypeptide(L)' 'MPQANRKIASSGLYTIQELIDLRRQMLLFARSLPRGPKRNDRRQTANSLRRLYKNKAWLSTHTVEESQ' A
#
# COMPACT_ATOMS: atom_id res chain seq x y z
N MET A 1 18.05 -1.54 -6.20
CA MET A 1 16.71 -1.03 -5.87
C MET A 1 16.03 -0.68 -7.18
N PRO A 2 14.94 -1.34 -7.63
CA PRO A 2 14.21 -0.80 -8.76
C PRO A 2 13.31 0.31 -8.21
N GLN A 3 13.67 1.55 -8.51
CA GLN A 3 12.78 2.70 -8.36
C GLN A 3 11.58 2.46 -9.27
N ALA A 4 10.48 2.00 -8.68
CA ALA A 4 9.19 2.08 -9.32
C ALA A 4 8.88 3.57 -9.44
N ASN A 5 9.10 4.11 -10.64
CA ASN A 5 8.54 5.37 -11.10
C ASN A 5 7.01 5.23 -11.12
N ARG A 6 6.41 5.14 -9.93
CA ARG A 6 4.98 5.30 -9.75
C ARG A 6 4.74 6.78 -9.99
N LYS A 7 4.22 7.11 -11.17
CA LYS A 7 3.45 8.33 -11.36
C LYS A 7 2.46 8.35 -10.19
N ILE A 8 2.76 9.15 -9.17
CA ILE A 8 1.79 9.48 -8.14
C ILE A 8 0.65 10.08 -8.98
N ALA A 9 -0.50 9.41 -8.99
CA ALA A 9 -1.67 9.93 -9.67
C ALA A 9 -1.78 11.41 -9.27
N SER A 10 -1.67 12.30 -10.25
CA SER A 10 -1.56 13.75 -10.06
C SER A 10 -2.76 14.35 -9.31
N SER A 11 -3.75 13.52 -9.00
CA SER A 11 -5.02 13.80 -8.32
C SER A 11 -5.15 13.24 -6.89
N GLY A 12 -4.14 12.56 -6.33
CA GLY A 12 -4.19 12.09 -4.92
C GLY A 12 -5.20 10.96 -4.63
N LEU A 13 -5.82 10.41 -5.68
CA LEU A 13 -6.73 9.27 -5.62
C LEU A 13 -6.00 8.02 -6.12
N TYR A 14 -6.18 6.90 -5.41
CA TYR A 14 -5.59 5.61 -5.76
C TYR A 14 -6.66 4.66 -6.29
N THR A 15 -6.32 3.77 -7.22
CA THR A 15 -7.22 2.64 -7.50
C THR A 15 -7.10 1.60 -6.38
N ILE A 16 -8.15 0.79 -6.17
CA ILE A 16 -8.11 -0.28 -5.16
C ILE A 16 -6.93 -1.23 -5.45
N GLN A 17 -6.65 -1.48 -6.73
CA GLN A 17 -5.55 -2.33 -7.15
C GLN A 17 -4.19 -1.74 -6.77
N GLU A 18 -3.99 -0.44 -6.95
CA GLU A 18 -2.76 0.26 -6.53
C GLU A 18 -2.53 0.16 -5.02
N LEU A 19 -3.58 0.28 -4.21
CA LEU A 19 -3.50 0.12 -2.76
C LEU A 19 -3.10 -1.31 -2.38
N ILE A 20 -3.68 -2.32 -3.02
CA ILE A 20 -3.32 -3.72 -2.83
C ILE A 20 -1.84 -3.94 -3.18
N ASP A 21 -1.38 -3.39 -4.29
CA ASP A 21 0.01 -3.52 -4.74
C ASP A 21 1.01 -2.78 -3.85
N LEU A 22 0.65 -1.61 -3.32
CA LEU A 22 1.42 -0.89 -2.30
C LEU A 22 1.64 -1.77 -1.05
N ARG A 23 0.56 -2.39 -0.55
CA ARG A 23 0.66 -3.29 0.60
C ARG A 23 1.49 -4.53 0.28
N ARG A 24 1.32 -5.12 -0.90
CA ARG A 24 2.10 -6.28 -1.36
C ARG A 24 3.59 -5.95 -1.41
N GLN A 25 3.97 -4.81 -1.99
CA GLN A 25 5.36 -4.38 -2.04
C GLN A 25 5.96 -4.14 -0.65
N MET A 26 5.21 -3.53 0.27
CA MET A 26 5.65 -3.35 1.66
C MET A 26 5.94 -4.70 2.34
N LEU A 27 5.11 -5.72 2.09
CA LEU A 27 5.32 -7.08 2.60
C LEU A 27 6.53 -7.76 1.96
N LEU A 28 6.73 -7.60 0.65
CA LEU A 28 7.91 -8.13 -0.05
C LEU A 28 9.20 -7.51 0.49
N PHE A 29 9.22 -6.18 0.68
CA PHE A 29 10.34 -5.49 1.30
C PHE A 29 10.57 -5.95 2.75
N ALA A 30 9.51 -6.13 3.54
CA ALA A 30 9.65 -6.69 4.88
C ALA A 30 10.22 -8.13 4.88
N ARG A 31 10.01 -8.90 3.81
CA ARG A 31 10.55 -10.26 3.68
C ARG A 31 12.02 -10.27 3.26
N SER A 32 12.49 -9.27 2.52
CA SER A 32 13.91 -9.14 2.17
C SER A 32 14.79 -8.68 3.32
N LEU A 33 14.20 -8.15 4.40
CA LEU A 33 14.94 -7.77 5.60
C LEU A 33 15.21 -8.98 6.52
N PRO A 34 16.36 -9.04 7.20
CA PRO A 34 16.61 -10.03 8.23
C PRO A 34 15.60 -9.88 9.38
N ARG A 35 15.48 -10.94 10.21
CA ARG A 35 14.65 -10.88 11.42
C ARG A 35 15.17 -9.77 12.34
N GLY A 36 14.28 -8.88 12.77
CA GLY A 36 14.62 -7.76 13.64
C GLY A 36 13.57 -6.65 13.62
N PRO A 37 13.79 -5.57 14.39
CA PRO A 37 12.83 -4.47 14.56
C PRO A 37 12.38 -3.85 13.23
N LYS A 38 13.33 -3.58 12.33
CA LYS A 38 13.04 -3.01 10.99
C LYS A 38 12.06 -3.86 10.19
N ARG A 39 12.17 -5.19 10.25
CA ARG A 39 11.24 -6.12 9.59
C ARG A 39 9.85 -6.06 10.23
N ASN A 40 9.81 -5.97 11.57
CA ASN A 40 8.56 -5.88 12.31
C ASN A 40 7.82 -4.58 11.99
N ASP A 41 8.52 -3.45 11.96
CA ASP A 41 7.95 -2.14 11.63
C ASP A 41 7.30 -2.16 10.24
N ARG A 42 7.98 -2.73 9.23
CA ARG A 42 7.42 -2.84 7.87
C ARG A 42 6.19 -3.75 7.82
N ARG A 43 6.19 -4.84 8.59
CA ARG A 43 5.00 -5.70 8.74
C ARG A 43 3.85 -4.98 9.43
N GLN A 44 4.14 -4.18 10.45
CA GLN A 44 3.17 -3.37 11.16
C GLN A 44 2.57 -2.31 10.24
N THR A 45 3.38 -1.60 9.47
CA THR A 45 2.91 -0.68 8.42
C THR A 45 1.97 -1.39 7.45
N ALA A 46 2.35 -2.57 6.93
CA ALA A 46 1.49 -3.34 6.02
C ALA A 46 0.17 -3.81 6.66
N ASN A 47 0.15 -4.04 7.97
CA ASN A 47 -1.05 -4.36 8.73
C ASN A 47 -1.94 -3.12 8.95
N SER A 48 -1.35 -1.96 9.24
CA SER A 48 -2.07 -0.69 9.33
C SER A 48 -2.71 -0.33 7.99
N LEU A 49 -1.98 -0.47 6.88
CA LEU A 49 -2.53 -0.30 5.53
C LEU A 49 -3.70 -1.24 5.27
N ARG A 50 -3.60 -2.54 5.65
CA ARG A 50 -4.72 -3.47 5.53
C ARG A 50 -5.97 -2.99 6.27
N ARG A 51 -5.81 -2.47 7.48
CA ARG A 51 -6.94 -1.97 8.29
C ARG A 51 -7.54 -0.72 7.64
N LEU A 52 -6.70 0.19 7.18
CA LEU A 52 -7.12 1.39 6.47
C LEU A 52 -7.93 1.05 5.20
N TYR A 53 -7.43 0.13 4.39
CA TYR A 53 -8.11 -0.27 3.15
C TYR A 53 -9.37 -1.12 3.39
N LYS A 54 -9.64 -1.55 4.63
CA LYS A 54 -10.93 -2.15 4.99
C LYS A 54 -11.96 -1.10 5.43
N ASN A 55 -11.52 0.13 5.70
CA ASN A 55 -12.41 1.21 6.05
C ASN A 55 -13.09 1.74 4.78
N LYS A 56 -14.37 1.39 4.62
CA LYS A 56 -15.18 1.78 3.45
C LYS A 56 -15.28 3.30 3.28
N ALA A 57 -15.40 4.07 4.37
CA ALA A 57 -15.49 5.53 4.31
C ALA A 57 -14.17 6.17 3.86
N TRP A 58 -13.04 5.59 4.27
CA TRP A 58 -11.75 6.04 3.78
C TRP A 58 -11.58 5.71 2.30
N LEU A 59 -11.92 4.48 1.89
CA LEU A 59 -11.88 4.05 0.49
C LEU A 59 -12.74 4.94 -0.40
N SER A 60 -14.02 5.15 -0.06
CA SER A 60 -14.93 5.96 -0.88
C SER A 60 -14.45 7.40 -1.11
N THR A 61 -13.61 7.92 -0.21
CA THR A 61 -13.06 9.28 -0.29
C THR A 61 -11.73 9.34 -1.06
N HIS A 62 -10.96 8.25 -1.05
CA HIS A 62 -9.57 8.22 -1.55
C HIS A 62 -9.33 7.24 -2.70
N THR A 63 -10.37 6.52 -3.14
CA THR A 63 -10.28 5.64 -4.31
C THR A 63 -11.23 6.04 -5.40
N VAL A 64 -10.72 6.05 -6.63
CA VAL A 64 -11.54 6.05 -7.83
C VAL A 64 -11.90 4.59 -8.13
N GLU A 65 -13.17 4.32 -8.36
CA GLU A 65 -13.56 3.10 -9.06
C GLU A 65 -12.94 3.19 -10.44
N GLU A 66 -12.17 2.18 -10.85
CA GLU A 66 -11.79 2.05 -12.25
C GLU A 66 -13.10 1.87 -13.02
N SER A 67 -13.64 2.97 -13.58
CA SER A 67 -14.68 2.87 -14.59
C SER A 67 -14.07 2.10 -15.75
N GLN A 68 -14.51 0.86 -15.87
CA GLN A 68 -14.14 -0.07 -16.93
C GLN A 68 -14.62 0.42 -18.28
#